data_AF-A0A8J2B8L3-F1
#
_entry.id   AF-A0A8J2B8L3-F1
#
_cell.length_a   1.000
_cell.length_b   1.000
_cell.length_c   1.000
_cell.angle_alpha   90.00
_cell.angle_beta   90.00
_cell.angle_gamma   90.00
#
_symmetry.space_group_name_H-M   'P 1'
#
loop_
_entity.id
_entity.type
_entity.pdbx_description
1 polymer ?
#
loop_
_entity_poly.entity_id
_entity_poly.type
_entity_poly.pdbx_seq_one_letter_code
_entity_poly.pdbx_strand_id
1 'polypeptide(L)'
;MQSSIADPLVQHQNPQQQAAGRRKPGSKQALFRSVLLALTILGSGVLAGLYFIFSVCVMPALDEQPDATVAIDVMNSINVVIINEYFMLVFMGTPILAVLLFLQELRFLQLGTGAPNAYATYQPVGATSTSGTTPTMTGSDQLAQVATQGTMNNTSPAQEPSESDSMLTSFALYVGCILLFIGEFGVTAGINVPMNDELAKYNPEPNGHLESAHDTWAAYSKNWTYWNSIRGVNSATACLLFTFVIAGTP
;
A
#
# COMPACT_ATOMS: atom_id res chain seq x y z
N MET A 1 28.90 -27.30 -55.53
CA MET A 1 28.72 -25.94 -54.97
C MET A 1 27.62 -26.01 -53.92
N GLN A 2 28.01 -25.71 -52.68
CA GLN A 2 27.25 -25.32 -51.48
C GLN A 2 26.04 -26.14 -50.98
N SER A 3 26.34 -26.82 -49.88
CA SER A 3 25.53 -27.36 -48.80
C SER A 3 24.37 -26.46 -48.34
N SER A 4 23.17 -27.03 -48.26
CA SER A 4 22.05 -26.53 -47.47
C SER A 4 22.38 -26.72 -45.98
N ILE A 5 22.67 -25.60 -45.31
CA ILE A 5 22.84 -25.54 -43.85
C ILE A 5 21.44 -25.55 -43.26
N ALA A 6 21.04 -26.67 -42.65
CA ALA A 6 19.90 -26.71 -41.74
C ALA A 6 20.25 -25.85 -40.51
N ASP A 7 19.46 -24.83 -40.25
CA ASP A 7 19.56 -23.96 -39.07
C ASP A 7 19.13 -24.74 -37.81
N PRO A 8 20.02 -25.04 -36.84
CA PRO A 8 19.67 -25.91 -35.72
C PRO A 8 19.00 -25.21 -34.53
N LEU A 9 18.61 -23.93 -34.60
CA LEU A 9 18.31 -23.15 -33.38
C LEU A 9 16.87 -22.70 -33.15
N VAL A 10 15.88 -23.19 -33.90
CA VAL A 10 14.48 -23.05 -33.46
C VAL A 10 14.12 -24.25 -32.59
N GLN A 11 14.63 -24.26 -31.36
CA GLN A 11 14.00 -25.05 -30.30
C GLN A 11 12.59 -24.50 -30.08
N HIS A 12 11.59 -25.15 -30.70
CA HIS A 12 10.20 -25.00 -30.31
C HIS A 12 10.06 -25.48 -28.86
N GLN A 13 10.34 -24.57 -27.90
CA GLN A 13 10.00 -24.80 -26.50
C GLN A 13 8.50 -25.04 -26.44
N ASN A 14 8.13 -26.24 -26.00
CA ASN A 14 6.75 -26.67 -25.89
C ASN A 14 6.01 -25.71 -24.94
N PRO A 15 4.89 -25.08 -25.34
CA PRO A 15 4.12 -24.19 -24.46
C PRO A 15 3.72 -24.86 -23.14
N GLN A 16 3.58 -26.19 -23.14
CA GLN A 16 3.31 -26.97 -21.93
C GLN A 16 4.49 -27.04 -20.94
N GLN A 17 5.74 -26.86 -21.39
CA GLN A 17 6.90 -26.75 -20.50
C GLN A 17 6.99 -25.36 -19.85
N GLN A 18 6.46 -24.30 -20.46
CA GLN A 18 6.32 -22.98 -19.83
C GLN A 18 5.20 -22.97 -18.76
N ALA A 19 4.18 -23.81 -18.92
CA ALA A 19 3.08 -23.93 -17.95
C ALA A 19 3.43 -24.76 -16.70
N ALA A 20 4.43 -25.64 -16.76
CA ALA A 20 4.75 -26.61 -15.70
C ALA A 20 5.46 -26.01 -14.45
N GLY A 21 5.84 -24.72 -14.48
CA GLY A 21 6.64 -24.09 -13.43
C GLY A 21 5.91 -23.12 -12.48
N ARG A 22 4.65 -22.76 -12.74
CA ARG A 22 3.92 -21.78 -11.92
C ARG A 22 3.40 -22.42 -10.62
N ARG A 23 4.24 -22.47 -9.60
CA ARG A 23 3.79 -22.79 -8.23
C ARG A 23 2.88 -21.67 -7.73
N LYS A 24 1.61 -21.97 -7.48
CA LYS A 24 0.70 -21.07 -6.77
C LYS A 24 1.29 -20.73 -5.38
N PRO A 25 1.26 -19.46 -4.94
CA PRO A 25 1.74 -19.09 -3.61
C PRO A 25 0.96 -19.86 -2.54
N GLY A 26 1.66 -20.32 -1.51
CA GLY A 26 1.02 -21.03 -0.40
C GLY A 26 0.05 -20.11 0.35
N SER A 27 -1.01 -20.67 0.94
CA SER A 27 -2.07 -19.91 1.65
C SER A 27 -1.52 -18.92 2.69
N LYS A 28 -0.43 -19.28 3.37
CA LYS A 28 0.26 -18.41 4.35
C LYS A 28 0.88 -17.17 3.72
N GLN A 29 1.40 -17.27 2.49
CA GLN A 29 2.03 -16.16 1.78
C GLN A 29 0.99 -15.17 1.26
N ALA A 30 -0.15 -15.68 0.77
CA ALA A 30 -1.30 -14.86 0.40
C ALA A 30 -1.86 -14.10 1.61
N LEU A 31 -2.09 -14.81 2.73
CA LEU A 31 -2.55 -14.20 3.98
C LEU A 31 -1.58 -13.10 4.47
N PHE A 32 -0.27 -13.38 4.47
CA PHE A 32 0.73 -12.41 4.89
C PHE A 32 0.68 -11.13 4.06
N ARG A 33 0.56 -11.24 2.72
CA ARG A 33 0.42 -10.07 1.84
C ARG A 33 -0.83 -9.26 2.17
N SER A 34 -1.98 -9.93 2.32
CA SER A 34 -3.24 -9.25 2.60
C SER A 34 -3.20 -8.50 3.93
N VAL A 35 -2.64 -9.10 4.98
CA VAL A 35 -2.45 -8.45 6.28
C VAL A 35 -1.50 -7.25 6.14
N LEU A 36 -0.38 -7.43 5.45
CA LEU A 36 0.59 -6.37 5.24
C LEU A 36 -0.03 -5.18 4.49
N LEU A 37 -0.79 -5.44 3.42
CA LEU A 37 -1.49 -4.42 2.64
C LEU A 37 -2.56 -3.69 3.49
N ALA A 38 -3.38 -4.43 4.24
CA ALA A 38 -4.40 -3.87 5.09
C ALA A 38 -3.82 -2.94 6.19
N LEU A 39 -2.71 -3.34 6.81
CA LEU A 39 -2.02 -2.51 7.79
C LEU A 39 -1.44 -1.23 7.16
N THR A 40 -0.87 -1.31 5.95
CA THR A 40 -0.37 -0.14 5.23
C THR A 40 -1.49 0.83 4.83
N ILE A 41 -2.65 0.31 4.39
CA ILE A 41 -3.85 1.13 4.11
C ILE A 41 -4.28 1.88 5.38
N LEU A 42 -4.42 1.17 6.50
CA LEU A 42 -4.83 1.78 7.76
C LEU A 42 -3.85 2.85 8.22
N GLY A 43 -2.55 2.54 8.21
CA GLY A 43 -1.49 3.48 8.60
C GLY A 43 -1.47 4.72 7.72
N SER A 44 -1.51 4.56 6.40
CA SER A 44 -1.52 5.69 5.46
C SER A 44 -2.77 6.56 5.59
N GLY A 45 -3.95 5.98 5.86
CA GLY A 45 -5.17 6.72 6.14
C GLY A 45 -5.07 7.55 7.44
N VAL A 46 -4.51 6.98 8.50
CA VAL A 46 -4.27 7.70 9.77
C VAL A 46 -3.30 8.87 9.55
N LEU A 47 -2.20 8.65 8.82
CA LEU A 47 -1.24 9.70 8.51
C LEU A 47 -1.83 10.80 7.63
N ALA A 48 -2.64 10.45 6.63
CA ALA A 48 -3.35 11.44 5.82
C ALA A 48 -4.25 12.34 6.68
N GLY A 49 -5.01 11.76 7.62
CA GLY A 49 -5.84 12.51 8.56
C GLY A 49 -5.04 13.40 9.51
N LEU A 50 -3.94 12.89 10.06
CA LEU A 50 -3.00 13.65 10.89
C LEU A 50 -2.47 14.89 10.16
N TYR A 51 -1.94 14.71 8.95
CA TYR A 51 -1.39 15.82 8.19
C TYR A 51 -2.48 16.82 7.79
N PHE A 52 -3.65 16.33 7.39
CA PHE A 52 -4.78 17.17 7.04
C PHE A 52 -5.19 18.09 8.19
N ILE A 53 -5.40 17.55 9.40
CA ILE A 53 -5.86 18.37 10.53
C ILE A 53 -4.82 19.41 10.95
N PHE A 54 -3.52 19.10 10.83
CA PHE A 54 -2.48 20.08 11.07
C PHE A 54 -2.57 21.26 10.09
N SER A 55 -2.73 20.98 8.79
CA SER A 55 -2.78 22.04 7.78
C SER A 55 -4.04 22.90 7.84
N VAL A 56 -5.21 22.31 8.14
CA VAL A 56 -6.49 23.03 8.01
C VAL A 56 -7.06 23.56 9.33
N CYS A 57 -6.52 23.11 10.47
CA CYS A 57 -7.04 23.46 11.78
C CYS A 57 -5.94 23.93 12.73
N VAL A 58 -4.89 23.13 12.94
CA VAL A 58 -3.84 23.46 13.94
C VAL A 58 -3.04 24.69 13.54
N MET A 59 -2.46 24.68 12.33
CA MET A 59 -1.61 25.80 11.88
C MET A 59 -2.40 27.12 11.78
N PRO A 60 -3.62 27.16 11.20
CA PRO A 60 -4.45 28.36 11.25
C PRO A 60 -4.77 28.85 12.68
N ALA A 61 -5.06 27.95 13.61
CA ALA A 61 -5.34 28.34 15.00
C ALA A 61 -4.10 28.93 15.71
N LEU A 62 -2.89 28.48 15.33
CA LEU A 62 -1.65 29.06 15.80
C LEU A 62 -1.34 30.41 15.13
N ASP A 63 -1.67 30.55 13.85
CA ASP A 63 -1.55 31.83 13.12
C ASP A 63 -2.47 32.93 13.68
N GLU A 64 -3.59 32.55 14.31
CA GLU A 64 -4.53 33.48 14.95
C GLU A 64 -4.09 33.97 16.33
N GLN A 65 -2.98 33.47 16.88
CA GLN A 65 -2.51 33.92 18.20
C GLN A 65 -2.11 35.41 18.16
N PRO A 66 -2.54 36.23 19.14
CA PRO A 66 -2.19 37.65 19.18
C PRO A 66 -0.68 37.91 19.29
N ASP A 67 0.06 36.95 19.84
CA ASP A 67 1.51 37.00 20.00
C ASP A 67 2.13 35.76 19.35
N ALA A 68 2.99 35.98 18.36
CA ALA A 68 3.67 34.92 17.61
C ALA A 68 4.60 34.07 18.48
N THR A 69 5.09 34.60 19.61
CA THR A 69 5.91 33.81 20.55
C THR A 69 5.12 32.66 21.16
N VAL A 70 3.82 32.87 21.43
CA VAL A 70 2.91 31.81 21.91
C VAL A 70 2.77 30.70 20.88
N ALA A 71 2.64 31.05 19.60
CA ALA A 71 2.54 30.07 18.52
C ALA A 71 3.83 29.23 18.39
N ILE A 72 5.00 29.90 18.46
CA ILE A 72 6.32 29.25 18.45
C ILE A 72 6.45 28.28 19.64
N ASP A 73 6.13 28.73 20.85
CA ASP A 73 6.25 27.92 22.07
C ASP A 73 5.34 26.68 22.03
N VAL A 74 4.08 26.86 21.60
CA VAL A 74 3.14 25.74 21.45
C VAL A 74 3.61 24.75 20.40
N MET A 75 4.08 25.23 19.24
CA MET A 75 4.57 24.36 18.18
C MET A 75 5.83 23.59 18.61
N ASN A 76 6.76 24.23 19.31
CA ASN A 76 7.93 23.56 19.88
C ASN A 76 7.53 22.49 20.92
N SER A 77 6.55 22.78 21.77
CA SER A 77 5.98 21.80 22.70
C SER A 77 5.38 20.60 21.96
N ILE A 78 4.60 20.83 20.91
CA ILE A 78 4.05 19.76 20.04
C ILE A 78 5.18 18.91 19.45
N ASN A 79 6.22 19.54 18.91
CA ASN A 79 7.36 18.84 18.30
C ASN A 79 8.10 17.92 19.27
N VAL A 80 8.05 18.20 20.58
CA VAL A 80 8.61 17.33 21.62
C VAL A 80 7.61 16.24 22.03
N VAL A 81 6.37 16.60 22.31
CA VAL A 81 5.32 15.68 22.81
C VAL A 81 4.94 14.62 21.79
N ILE A 82 5.02 14.95 20.49
CA ILE A 82 4.68 14.04 19.41
C ILE A 82 5.66 12.86 19.31
N ILE A 83 6.89 12.98 19.83
CA ILE A 83 7.90 11.92 19.83
C ILE A 83 7.63 10.94 21.00
N ASN A 84 6.55 10.18 20.89
CA ASN A 84 6.18 9.12 21.84
C ASN A 84 6.07 7.75 21.14
N GLU A 85 6.06 6.67 21.93
CA GLU A 85 6.11 5.30 21.42
C GLU A 85 4.96 4.95 20.45
N TYR A 86 3.72 5.36 20.76
CA TYR A 86 2.55 5.04 19.95
C TYR A 86 2.56 5.81 18.63
N PHE A 87 2.91 7.09 18.69
CA PHE A 87 3.06 7.90 17.49
C PHE A 87 4.17 7.32 16.60
N MET A 88 5.36 7.08 17.16
CA MET A 88 6.50 6.55 16.40
C MET A 88 6.21 5.17 15.80
N LEU A 89 5.44 4.32 16.49
CA LEU A 89 5.03 3.03 15.96
C LEU A 89 4.18 3.18 14.68
N VAL A 90 3.18 4.06 14.68
CA VAL A 90 2.34 4.28 13.49
C VAL A 90 3.09 5.05 12.41
N PHE A 91 3.79 6.11 12.82
CA PHE A 91 4.47 7.06 11.95
C PHE A 91 5.66 6.45 11.23
N MET A 92 6.55 5.73 11.92
CA MET A 92 7.66 5.01 11.29
C MET A 92 7.25 3.62 10.79
N GLY A 93 6.28 2.98 11.45
CA GLY A 93 5.81 1.65 11.03
C GLY A 93 5.20 1.68 9.64
N THR A 94 4.44 2.72 9.29
CA THR A 94 3.74 2.79 7.99
C THR A 94 4.71 2.81 6.79
N PRO A 95 5.76 3.65 6.74
CA PRO A 95 6.79 3.59 5.70
C PRO A 95 7.56 2.27 5.67
N ILE A 96 7.81 1.66 6.84
CA ILE A 96 8.46 0.34 6.90
C ILE A 96 7.57 -0.71 6.24
N LEU A 97 6.27 -0.73 6.53
CA LEU A 97 5.31 -1.64 5.89
C LEU A 97 5.29 -1.42 4.36
N ALA A 98 5.38 -0.17 3.90
CA ALA A 98 5.49 0.16 2.48
C ALA A 98 6.78 -0.40 1.84
N VAL A 99 7.93 -0.29 2.51
CA VAL A 99 9.19 -0.90 2.05
C VAL A 99 9.06 -2.43 2.00
N LEU A 100 8.44 -3.05 3.00
CA LEU A 100 8.22 -4.50 3.02
C LEU A 100 7.31 -4.95 1.85
N LEU A 101 6.25 -4.20 1.54
CA LEU A 101 5.39 -4.45 0.39
C LEU A 101 6.16 -4.33 -0.92
N PHE A 102 6.95 -3.26 -1.08
CA PHE A 102 7.78 -3.04 -2.27
C PHE A 102 8.75 -4.21 -2.50
N LEU A 103 9.47 -4.61 -1.45
CA LEU A 103 10.44 -5.72 -1.53
C LEU A 103 9.75 -7.06 -1.79
N GLN A 104 8.57 -7.28 -1.21
CA GLN A 104 7.78 -8.48 -1.49
C GLN A 104 7.41 -8.52 -2.98
N GLU A 105 6.85 -7.44 -3.52
CA GLU A 105 6.46 -7.35 -4.94
C GLU A 105 7.66 -7.52 -5.88
N LEU A 106 8.82 -6.94 -5.54
CA LEU A 106 10.05 -7.10 -6.33
C LEU A 106 10.54 -8.55 -6.38
N ARG A 107 10.47 -9.28 -5.25
CA ARG A 107 10.82 -10.70 -5.21
C ARG A 107 9.90 -11.55 -6.08
N PHE A 108 8.62 -11.19 -6.18
CA PHE A 108 7.68 -11.87 -7.07
C PHE A 108 8.03 -11.69 -8.55
N LEU A 109 8.52 -10.51 -8.97
CA LEU A 109 9.01 -10.29 -10.33
C LEU A 109 10.28 -11.09 -10.64
N GLN A 110 11.24 -11.13 -9.71
CA GLN A 110 12.56 -11.76 -9.94
C GLN A 110 12.52 -13.29 -9.98
N LEU A 111 11.61 -13.92 -9.24
CA LEU A 111 11.53 -15.39 -9.17
C LEU A 111 10.86 -16.04 -10.40
N GLY A 112 10.49 -15.26 -11.43
CA GLY A 112 9.93 -15.80 -12.68
C GLY A 112 8.61 -16.56 -12.48
N THR A 113 7.95 -16.41 -11.33
CA THR A 113 6.73 -17.15 -10.97
C THR A 113 5.47 -16.68 -11.70
N GLY A 114 5.58 -15.69 -12.59
CA GLY A 114 4.58 -15.32 -13.59
C GLY A 114 3.41 -14.49 -13.03
N ALA A 115 3.16 -13.35 -13.67
CA ALA A 115 2.02 -12.44 -13.55
C ALA A 115 1.64 -11.96 -12.12
N PRO A 116 1.41 -10.65 -11.91
CA PRO A 116 0.91 -10.04 -10.66
C PRO A 116 -0.34 -10.66 -9.98
N ASN A 117 -0.94 -11.71 -10.53
CA ASN A 117 -2.25 -12.22 -10.14
C ASN A 117 -2.28 -13.67 -9.62
N ALA A 118 -1.17 -14.20 -9.09
CA ALA A 118 -1.22 -15.50 -8.41
C ALA A 118 -2.05 -15.50 -7.09
N TYR A 119 -2.79 -14.42 -6.81
CA TYR A 119 -3.63 -14.20 -5.64
C TYR A 119 -5.12 -14.29 -5.93
N ALA A 120 -5.53 -15.04 -6.96
CA ALA A 120 -6.92 -15.48 -7.08
C ALA A 120 -7.36 -16.08 -5.75
N THR A 121 -8.33 -15.41 -5.12
CA THR A 121 -8.73 -15.59 -3.74
C THR A 121 -9.19 -17.01 -3.46
N TYR A 122 -8.86 -17.47 -2.25
CA TYR A 122 -9.29 -18.70 -1.61
C TYR A 122 -10.84 -18.84 -1.69
N GLN A 123 -11.36 -19.71 -2.55
CA GLN A 123 -12.70 -20.28 -2.34
C GLN A 123 -12.57 -21.37 -1.26
N PRO A 124 -13.37 -21.35 -0.17
CA PRO A 124 -13.36 -22.44 0.79
C PRO A 124 -13.89 -23.70 0.11
N VAL A 125 -13.00 -24.64 -0.24
CA VAL A 125 -13.37 -25.93 -0.80
C VAL A 125 -13.72 -26.91 0.33
N GLY A 126 -15.01 -27.23 0.41
CA GLY A 126 -15.54 -28.43 1.05
C GLY A 126 -15.76 -28.33 2.56
N ALA A 127 -16.59 -29.15 3.20
CA ALA A 127 -17.51 -30.18 2.75
C ALA A 127 -18.21 -30.66 4.03
N THR A 128 -19.53 -30.81 4.02
CA THR A 128 -20.18 -31.87 4.81
C THR A 128 -20.43 -33.03 3.87
N SER A 129 -19.42 -33.87 3.67
CA SER A 129 -19.61 -35.22 3.17
C SER A 129 -20.14 -36.08 4.32
N THR A 130 -21.47 -36.20 4.43
CA THR A 130 -22.05 -37.25 5.26
C THR A 130 -21.87 -38.59 4.55
N SER A 131 -21.11 -39.46 5.21
CA SER A 131 -20.82 -40.84 4.83
C SER A 131 -22.07 -41.71 4.72
N GLY A 132 -22.17 -42.46 3.62
CA GLY A 132 -22.53 -43.88 3.61
C GLY A 132 -23.97 -44.28 3.90
N THR A 133 -24.73 -44.58 2.84
CA THR A 133 -25.39 -45.88 2.60
C THR A 133 -25.97 -45.85 1.18
N THR A 134 -25.65 -46.84 0.36
CA THR A 134 -26.17 -46.99 -1.02
C THR A 134 -27.64 -47.45 -0.99
N PRO A 135 -28.62 -46.68 -1.46
CA PRO A 135 -29.93 -47.21 -1.82
C PRO A 135 -29.90 -47.60 -3.30
N THR A 136 -30.48 -48.75 -3.63
CA THR A 136 -30.71 -49.17 -5.01
C THR A 136 -31.60 -48.14 -5.71
N MET A 137 -31.01 -47.29 -6.55
CA MET A 137 -31.72 -46.25 -7.32
C MET A 137 -32.44 -46.85 -8.53
N THR A 138 -33.67 -46.38 -8.76
CA THR A 138 -34.51 -46.81 -9.89
C THR A 138 -34.30 -45.89 -11.11
N GLY A 139 -34.74 -46.31 -12.31
CA GLY A 139 -34.50 -45.59 -13.57
C GLY A 139 -35.05 -44.15 -13.63
N SER A 140 -35.99 -43.78 -12.76
CA SER A 140 -36.50 -42.41 -12.62
C SER A 140 -35.54 -41.48 -11.86
N ASP A 141 -34.69 -42.02 -10.98
CA ASP A 141 -33.77 -41.24 -10.15
C ASP A 141 -32.56 -40.74 -10.95
N GLN A 142 -32.17 -41.48 -12.00
CA GLN A 142 -31.11 -41.08 -12.91
C GLN A 142 -31.48 -39.83 -13.74
N LEU A 143 -32.74 -39.69 -14.14
CA LEU A 143 -33.21 -38.53 -14.90
C LEU A 143 -33.23 -37.25 -14.04
N ALA A 144 -33.55 -37.38 -12.74
CA ALA A 144 -33.49 -36.26 -11.80
C ALA A 144 -32.03 -35.83 -11.50
N GLN A 145 -31.09 -36.79 -11.38
CA GLN A 145 -29.66 -36.47 -11.23
C GLN A 145 -29.06 -35.79 -12.47
N VAL A 146 -29.42 -36.24 -13.68
CA VAL A 146 -28.95 -35.63 -14.94
C VAL A 146 -29.52 -34.21 -15.11
N ALA A 147 -30.77 -33.99 -14.74
CA ALA A 147 -31.39 -32.65 -14.77
C ALA A 147 -30.76 -31.69 -13.75
N THR A 148 -30.33 -32.20 -12.58
CA THR A 148 -29.69 -31.39 -11.54
C THR A 148 -28.19 -31.13 -11.83
N GLN A 149 -27.49 -32.06 -12.48
CA GLN A 149 -26.11 -31.86 -12.96
C GLN A 149 -26.03 -30.86 -14.11
N GLY A 150 -27.06 -30.77 -14.96
CA GLY A 150 -27.14 -29.80 -16.05
C GLY A 150 -27.13 -28.33 -15.59
N THR A 151 -27.48 -28.05 -14.34
CA THR A 151 -27.50 -26.69 -13.77
C THR A 151 -26.27 -26.34 -12.92
N MET A 152 -25.45 -27.33 -12.53
CA MET A 152 -24.29 -27.13 -11.64
C MET A 152 -22.92 -27.00 -12.36
N ASN A 153 -22.89 -27.06 -13.69
CA ASN A 153 -21.64 -26.98 -14.47
C ASN A 153 -21.32 -25.60 -15.05
N ASN A 154 -22.04 -24.53 -14.66
CA ASN A 154 -21.85 -23.18 -15.23
C ASN A 154 -21.03 -22.22 -14.37
N THR A 155 -20.28 -22.72 -13.38
CA THR A 155 -19.16 -21.94 -12.83
C THR A 155 -18.00 -22.05 -13.80
N SER A 156 -17.94 -21.09 -14.73
CA SER A 156 -16.73 -20.80 -15.51
C SER A 156 -15.54 -20.79 -14.54
N PRO A 157 -14.43 -21.51 -14.81
CA PRO A 157 -13.25 -21.43 -13.95
C PRO A 157 -12.85 -19.96 -13.82
N ALA A 158 -12.57 -19.50 -12.60
CA ALA A 158 -12.18 -18.12 -12.32
C ALA A 158 -11.17 -17.66 -13.37
N GLN A 159 -11.60 -16.73 -14.22
CA GLN A 159 -10.84 -16.28 -15.37
C GLN A 159 -9.58 -15.59 -14.82
N GLU A 160 -8.38 -16.09 -15.18
CA GLU A 160 -7.16 -15.43 -14.73
C GLU A 160 -7.17 -13.98 -15.23
N PRO A 161 -6.84 -12.99 -14.37
CA PRO A 161 -7.01 -11.62 -14.77
C PRO A 161 -5.99 -11.25 -15.85
N SER A 162 -6.35 -10.29 -16.71
CA SER A 162 -5.55 -9.98 -17.88
C SER A 162 -4.16 -9.46 -17.51
N GLU A 163 -3.20 -9.58 -18.43
CA GLU A 163 -1.83 -9.08 -18.24
C GLU A 163 -1.80 -7.58 -17.90
N SER A 164 -2.70 -6.79 -18.51
CA SER A 164 -2.85 -5.36 -18.21
C SER A 164 -3.34 -5.09 -16.78
N ASP A 165 -4.29 -5.87 -16.27
CA ASP A 165 -4.81 -5.70 -14.90
C ASP A 165 -3.72 -6.01 -13.87
N SER A 166 -2.95 -7.05 -14.18
CA SER A 166 -1.74 -7.43 -13.48
C SER A 166 -0.74 -6.26 -13.39
N MET A 167 -0.33 -5.72 -14.54
CA MET A 167 0.65 -4.63 -14.62
C MET A 167 0.16 -3.37 -13.89
N LEU A 168 -1.13 -3.05 -14.01
CA LEU A 168 -1.73 -1.91 -13.34
C LEU A 168 -1.69 -2.04 -11.82
N THR A 169 -1.95 -3.24 -11.29
CA THR A 169 -1.92 -3.53 -9.85
C THR A 169 -0.51 -3.36 -9.28
N SER A 170 0.50 -3.94 -9.92
CA SER A 170 1.90 -3.78 -9.49
C SER A 170 2.36 -2.33 -9.61
N PHE A 171 1.97 -1.63 -10.69
CA PHE A 171 2.29 -0.21 -10.84
C PHE A 171 1.70 0.64 -9.72
N ALA A 172 0.41 0.47 -9.41
CA ALA A 172 -0.25 1.16 -8.30
C ALA A 172 0.44 0.88 -6.96
N LEU A 173 0.82 -0.38 -6.70
CA LEU A 173 1.53 -0.77 -5.49
C LEU A 173 2.89 -0.07 -5.38
N TYR A 174 3.70 -0.08 -6.45
CA TYR A 174 5.00 0.57 -6.45
C TYR A 174 4.91 2.08 -6.26
N VAL A 175 4.00 2.73 -6.97
CA VAL A 175 3.78 4.18 -6.83
C VAL A 175 3.33 4.51 -5.41
N GLY A 176 2.37 3.77 -4.84
CA GLY A 176 1.93 3.97 -3.46
C GLY A 176 3.07 3.82 -2.44
N CYS A 177 3.94 2.82 -2.62
CA CYS A 177 5.08 2.62 -1.73
C CYS A 177 6.11 3.76 -1.83
N ILE A 178 6.40 4.25 -3.03
CA ILE A 178 7.32 5.37 -3.26
C ILE A 178 6.75 6.67 -2.67
N LEU A 179 5.45 6.92 -2.85
CA LEU A 179 4.78 8.10 -2.30
C LEU A 179 4.84 8.13 -0.77
N LEU A 180 4.65 7.00 -0.09
CA LEU A 180 4.85 6.93 1.36
C LEU A 180 6.32 7.12 1.73
N PHE A 181 7.23 6.33 1.16
CA PHE A 181 8.61 6.36 1.63
C PHE A 181 9.31 7.69 1.33
N ILE A 182 9.18 8.21 0.11
CA ILE A 182 9.82 9.48 -0.27
C ILE A 182 8.96 10.67 0.14
N GLY A 183 7.66 10.61 -0.14
CA GLY A 183 6.75 11.73 -0.01
C GLY A 183 6.24 11.98 1.41
N GLU A 184 6.31 10.98 2.29
CA GLU A 184 5.99 11.12 3.72
C GLU A 184 7.27 11.10 4.56
N PHE A 185 8.04 10.00 4.53
CA PHE A 185 9.22 9.87 5.39
C PHE A 185 10.37 10.77 4.92
N GLY A 186 10.67 10.76 3.62
CA GLY A 186 11.72 11.60 3.04
C GLY A 186 11.48 13.09 3.25
N VAL A 187 10.25 13.58 3.01
CA VAL A 187 9.86 14.97 3.29
C VAL A 187 9.95 15.28 4.79
N THR A 188 9.53 14.36 5.66
CA THR A 188 9.64 14.56 7.10
C THR A 188 11.10 14.70 7.54
N ALA A 189 11.94 13.74 7.19
CA ALA A 189 13.34 13.70 7.64
C ALA A 189 14.19 14.80 7.00
N GLY A 190 13.95 15.12 5.72
CA GLY A 190 14.75 16.09 4.97
C GLY A 190 14.28 17.53 5.08
N ILE A 191 13.04 17.78 5.51
CA ILE A 191 12.44 19.12 5.50
C ILE A 191 11.78 19.45 6.83
N ASN A 192 10.73 18.73 7.25
CA ASN A 192 9.97 19.12 8.42
C ASN A 192 10.78 19.01 9.73
N VAL A 193 11.61 17.98 9.90
CA VAL A 193 12.48 17.84 11.09
C VAL A 193 13.51 18.98 11.15
N PRO A 194 14.31 19.26 10.10
CA PRO A 194 15.20 20.41 10.09
C PRO A 194 14.49 21.74 10.38
N MET A 195 13.29 21.96 9.82
CA MET A 195 12.51 23.17 10.10
C MET A 195 12.09 23.28 11.57
N ASN A 196 11.69 22.16 12.18
CA ASN A 196 11.34 22.12 13.60
C ASN A 196 12.56 22.39 14.48
N ASP A 197 13.72 21.83 14.12
CA ASP A 197 14.99 22.05 14.82
C ASP A 197 15.45 23.51 14.72
N GLU A 198 15.24 24.17 13.57
CA GLU A 198 15.51 25.61 13.41
C GLU A 198 14.56 26.46 14.27
N LEU A 199 13.26 26.15 14.27
CA LEU A 199 12.28 26.87 15.11
C LEU A 199 12.61 26.76 16.61
N ALA A 200 13.10 25.59 17.05
CA ALA A 200 13.49 25.36 18.43
C ALA A 200 14.69 26.19 18.90
N LYS A 201 15.49 26.74 17.98
CA LYS A 201 16.61 27.64 18.31
C LYS A 201 16.16 29.09 18.52
N TYR A 202 14.91 29.43 18.23
CA TYR A 202 14.40 30.78 18.44
C TYR A 202 14.52 31.14 19.93
N ASN A 203 15.26 32.22 20.21
CA ASN A 203 15.41 32.79 21.54
C ASN A 203 14.99 34.26 21.51
N PRO A 204 13.93 34.66 22.22
CA PRO A 204 13.56 36.06 22.34
C PRO A 204 14.57 36.78 23.22
N GLU A 205 15.65 37.30 22.63
CA GLU A 205 16.58 38.17 23.37
C GLU A 205 15.87 39.46 23.78
N PRO A 206 15.88 39.85 25.08
CA PRO A 206 15.12 40.99 25.56
C PRO A 206 15.58 42.35 25.01
N ASN A 207 16.76 42.42 24.36
CA ASN A 207 17.46 43.68 24.08
C ASN A 207 17.99 43.83 22.63
N GLY A 208 17.42 43.14 21.65
CA GLY A 208 17.47 43.56 20.24
C GLY A 208 18.51 42.90 19.33
N HIS A 209 18.08 42.83 18.05
CA HIS A 209 18.74 42.34 16.83
C HIS A 209 18.59 40.86 16.46
N LEU A 210 17.37 40.34 16.51
CA LEU A 210 16.97 39.13 15.78
C LEU A 210 15.61 39.39 15.11
N GLU A 211 15.36 38.68 14.00
CA GLU A 211 14.12 38.72 13.22
C GLU A 211 12.87 38.71 14.13
N SER A 212 11.84 39.51 13.81
CA SER A 212 10.68 39.63 14.69
C SER A 212 10.00 38.27 14.83
N ALA A 213 9.48 37.92 16.01
CA ALA A 213 8.76 36.66 16.25
C ALA A 213 7.68 36.42 15.18
N HIS A 214 7.03 37.51 14.75
CA HIS A 214 6.03 37.51 13.70
C HIS A 214 6.61 37.10 12.34
N ASP A 215 7.76 37.63 11.93
CA ASP A 215 8.39 37.29 10.65
C ASP A 215 8.90 35.84 10.65
N THR A 216 9.53 35.41 11.75
CA THR A 216 9.97 34.01 11.94
C THR A 216 8.77 33.05 11.87
N TRP A 217 7.70 33.34 12.61
CA TRP A 217 6.49 32.50 12.60
C TRP A 217 5.82 32.50 11.23
N ALA A 218 5.64 33.65 10.59
CA ALA A 218 4.99 33.75 9.29
C ALA A 218 5.73 32.95 8.20
N ALA A 219 7.07 32.99 8.21
CA ALA A 219 7.90 32.19 7.30
C ALA A 219 7.82 30.70 7.62
N TYR A 220 7.92 30.33 8.91
CA TYR A 220 7.82 28.94 9.35
C TYR A 220 6.45 28.34 9.03
N SER A 221 5.37 28.98 9.49
CA SER A 221 4.00 28.47 9.39
C SER A 221 3.60 28.18 7.94
N LYS A 222 3.87 29.13 7.04
CA LYS A 222 3.57 28.97 5.61
C LYS A 222 4.33 27.79 4.99
N ASN A 223 5.64 27.74 5.18
CA ASN A 223 6.48 26.70 4.58
C ASN A 223 6.20 25.33 5.19
N TRP A 224 6.01 25.27 6.51
CA TRP A 224 5.75 24.04 7.24
C TRP A 224 4.40 23.46 6.82
N THR A 225 3.37 24.29 6.75
CA THR A 225 2.02 23.90 6.29
C THR A 225 2.02 23.40 4.86
N TYR A 226 2.80 24.03 3.97
CA TYR A 226 2.95 23.57 2.59
C TYR A 226 3.53 22.15 2.54
N TRP A 227 4.68 21.91 3.17
CA TRP A 227 5.32 20.58 3.17
C TRP A 227 4.50 19.54 3.93
N ASN A 228 3.82 19.94 5.00
CA ASN A 228 2.87 19.10 5.70
C ASN A 228 1.71 18.65 4.80
N SER A 229 1.19 19.56 3.97
CA SER A 229 0.13 19.24 3.01
C SER A 229 0.61 18.29 1.93
N ILE A 230 1.86 18.42 1.46
CA ILE A 230 2.48 17.45 0.54
C ILE A 230 2.51 16.04 1.15
N ARG A 231 2.92 15.91 2.43
CA ARG A 231 2.88 14.61 3.14
C ARG A 231 1.47 14.05 3.24
N GLY A 232 0.48 14.91 3.53
CA GLY A 232 -0.94 14.55 3.57
C GLY A 232 -1.47 14.02 2.24
N VAL A 233 -1.23 14.74 1.15
CA VAL A 233 -1.65 14.35 -0.20
C VAL A 233 -0.99 13.04 -0.65
N ASN A 234 0.32 12.88 -0.38
CA ASN A 234 1.04 11.65 -0.69
C ASN A 234 0.48 10.45 0.09
N SER A 235 0.21 10.61 1.38
CA SER A 235 -0.37 9.57 2.23
C SER A 235 -1.79 9.20 1.79
N ALA A 236 -2.62 10.18 1.46
CA ALA A 236 -3.98 9.96 0.95
C ALA A 236 -3.98 9.24 -0.40
N THR A 237 -3.12 9.68 -1.32
CA THR A 237 -2.98 9.07 -2.65
C THR A 237 -2.48 7.63 -2.54
N ALA A 238 -1.49 7.38 -1.70
CA ALA A 238 -1.01 6.01 -1.44
C ALA A 238 -2.11 5.12 -0.86
N CYS A 239 -2.88 5.62 0.12
CA CYS A 239 -4.02 4.91 0.69
C CYS A 239 -5.06 4.52 -0.38
N LEU A 240 -5.40 5.43 -1.27
CA LEU A 240 -6.32 5.16 -2.39
C LEU A 240 -5.75 4.12 -3.35
N LEU A 241 -4.46 4.20 -3.69
CA LEU A 241 -3.81 3.21 -4.57
C LEU A 241 -3.78 1.81 -3.93
N PHE A 242 -3.48 1.70 -2.65
CA PHE A 242 -3.51 0.40 -1.95
C PHE A 242 -4.94 -0.13 -1.81
N THR A 243 -5.91 0.75 -1.60
CA THR A 243 -7.33 0.38 -1.58
C THR A 243 -7.79 -0.10 -2.96
N PHE A 244 -7.32 0.53 -4.03
CA PHE A 244 -7.55 0.02 -5.39
C PHE A 244 -6.95 -1.37 -5.57
N VAL A 245 -5.72 -1.60 -5.09
CA VAL A 245 -5.07 -2.92 -5.15
C VAL A 245 -5.85 -3.98 -4.37
N ILE A 246 -6.39 -3.66 -3.20
CA ILE A 246 -7.15 -4.64 -2.39
C ILE A 246 -8.59 -4.85 -2.88
N ALA A 247 -9.20 -3.86 -3.54
CA ALA A 247 -10.56 -3.94 -4.08
C ALA A 247 -10.60 -4.50 -5.51
N GLY A 248 -9.52 -4.29 -6.28
CA GLY A 248 -9.34 -4.81 -7.63
C GLY A 248 -8.89 -6.27 -7.68
N THR A 249 -8.76 -6.95 -6.54
CA THR A 249 -8.61 -8.41 -6.49
C THR A 249 -10.01 -9.06 -6.53
N PRO A 250 -10.45 -9.63 -7.68
CA PRO A 250 -11.68 -10.40 -7.74
C PRO A 250 -11.65 -11.68 -6.89
#